data_AF-A0A7C3SRH2-F1
#
_entry.id   AF-A0A7C3SRH2-F1
#
_cell.length_a   1.000
_cell.length_b   1.000
_cell.length_c   1.000
_cell.angle_alpha   90.00
_cell.angle_beta   90.00
_cell.angle_gamma   90.00
#
_symmetry.space_group_name_H-M   'P 1'
#
loop_
_entity.id
_entity.type
_entity.pdbx_description
1 polymer ?
#
loop_
_entity_poly.entity_id
_entity_poly.type
_entity_poly.pdbx_seq_one_letter_code
_entity_poly.pdbx_strand_id
1 'polypeptide(L)'
;MFKIYSPTAILGYGFPVQSFYNALEIKPDLVAVDAGSTDPGPYYLGKGISFVDRGATKRDLNYLINMVHKLDIPLFIGSAGGCGSESSVNWTFEIVKEILEENNFHMKVAIVYTDISKDKIKESIINGNIKNLDGSSDIGLEDVEGITNIVAQVGIDPFIEGYKKGVNIIICGRSYDPAPFSALPIHYGYSKGLSLHLGKILECGAIAAEPGSGRDGLIGVLFDDHFEVFPLNENRRCTVTSVAAHTLYEKSDPYFLHGPDGVIDLTATTFTQKDEKTVIVKGSRFIEGKEKWLKVEGAKLVGIRGVFIAGIRDPIMISQIDEILEIQRELVRENFRDIKDDY
;
A
#
# COMPACT_ATOMS: atom_id res chain seq x y z
N MET A 1 12.88 16.52 16.70
CA MET A 1 13.06 15.59 15.57
C MET A 1 12.24 14.35 15.80
N PHE A 2 11.65 13.79 14.75
CA PHE A 2 10.81 12.59 14.81
C PHE A 2 11.24 11.61 13.71
N LYS A 3 11.56 10.36 14.06
CA LYS A 3 12.13 9.36 13.17
C LYS A 3 11.09 8.30 12.82
N ILE A 4 10.92 8.03 11.54
CA ILE A 4 10.00 7.02 11.02
C ILE A 4 10.80 5.98 10.25
N TYR A 5 10.54 4.71 10.54
CA TYR A 5 11.08 3.61 9.76
C TYR A 5 10.00 3.02 8.83
N SER A 6 10.27 3.05 7.53
CA SER A 6 9.54 2.29 6.52
C SER A 6 10.36 1.06 6.10
N PRO A 7 9.93 -0.16 6.43
CA PRO A 7 10.74 -1.36 6.24
C PRO A 7 10.71 -1.90 4.81
N THR A 8 9.61 -1.69 4.09
CA THR A 8 9.33 -2.29 2.78
C THR A 8 8.20 -1.52 2.11
N ALA A 9 8.05 -1.65 0.79
CA ALA A 9 6.97 -1.00 0.05
C ALA A 9 5.59 -1.60 0.36
N ILE A 10 5.55 -2.92 0.54
CA ILE A 10 4.32 -3.67 0.80
C ILE A 10 4.64 -4.73 1.85
N LEU A 11 3.88 -4.77 2.93
CA LEU A 11 4.05 -5.78 3.97
C LEU A 11 4.04 -7.20 3.38
N GLY A 12 5.13 -7.95 3.61
CA GLY A 12 5.33 -9.31 3.08
C GLY A 12 6.18 -9.38 1.80
N TYR A 13 6.61 -8.24 1.23
CA TYR A 13 7.63 -8.24 0.16
C TYR A 13 9.04 -8.58 0.68
N GLY A 14 9.25 -8.44 1.99
CA GLY A 14 10.53 -8.64 2.63
C GLY A 14 11.44 -7.43 2.58
N PHE A 15 12.53 -7.56 3.33
CA PHE A 15 13.64 -6.63 3.44
C PHE A 15 14.91 -7.38 3.89
N PRO A 16 16.12 -6.87 3.60
CA PRO A 16 17.35 -7.43 4.11
C PRO A 16 17.39 -7.36 5.63
N VAL A 17 17.80 -8.45 6.28
CA VAL A 17 17.93 -8.52 7.74
C VAL A 17 18.93 -7.47 8.26
N GLN A 18 19.97 -7.16 7.49
CA GLN A 18 20.92 -6.10 7.86
C GLN A 18 20.26 -4.71 7.88
N SER A 19 19.40 -4.38 6.92
CA SER A 19 18.65 -3.12 6.92
C SER A 19 17.79 -2.98 8.19
N PHE A 20 17.17 -4.08 8.63
CA PHE A 20 16.42 -4.12 9.89
C PHE A 20 17.30 -3.80 11.11
N TYR A 21 18.48 -4.42 11.23
CA TYR A 21 19.39 -4.14 12.34
C TYR A 21 19.92 -2.71 12.30
N ASN A 22 20.23 -2.19 11.12
CA ASN A 22 20.61 -0.79 10.94
C ASN A 22 19.48 0.14 11.42
N ALA A 23 18.21 -0.16 11.11
CA ALA A 23 17.07 0.63 11.61
C ALA A 23 16.94 0.56 13.14
N LEU A 24 17.21 -0.60 13.73
CA LEU A 24 17.16 -0.78 15.19
C LEU A 24 18.18 0.12 15.90
N GLU A 25 19.37 0.31 15.31
CA GLU A 25 20.40 1.22 15.83
C GLU A 25 19.99 2.70 15.76
N ILE A 26 19.24 3.08 14.71
CA ILE A 26 18.68 4.44 14.56
C ILE A 26 17.63 4.76 15.64
N LYS A 27 16.98 3.72 16.21
CA LYS A 27 15.92 3.83 17.22
C LYS A 27 14.79 4.75 16.73
N PRO A 28 14.00 4.35 15.72
CA PRO A 28 12.88 5.16 15.24
C PRO A 28 11.85 5.41 16.35
N ASP A 29 11.06 6.46 16.19
CA ASP A 29 9.95 6.81 17.09
C ASP A 29 8.62 6.18 16.61
N LEU A 30 8.57 5.74 15.35
CA LEU A 30 7.45 5.06 14.72
C LEU A 30 7.97 4.03 13.70
N VAL A 31 7.39 2.83 13.71
CA VAL A 31 7.46 1.91 12.58
C VAL A 31 6.13 1.94 11.85
N ALA A 32 6.15 2.21 10.56
CA ALA A 32 4.95 2.26 9.74
C ALA A 32 5.18 1.47 8.45
N VAL A 33 4.14 0.80 7.97
CA VAL A 33 4.15 0.04 6.72
C VAL A 33 2.75 0.09 6.12
N ASP A 34 2.66 0.31 4.82
CA ASP A 34 1.42 0.09 4.08
C ASP A 34 1.46 -1.28 3.38
N ALA A 35 0.30 -1.87 3.14
CA ALA A 35 0.19 -3.11 2.39
C ALA A 35 -0.65 -2.94 1.12
N GLY A 36 -1.10 -1.72 0.81
CA GLY A 36 -2.04 -1.42 -0.25
C GLY A 36 -1.42 -1.46 -1.63
N SER A 37 -2.16 -1.99 -2.61
CA SER A 37 -1.85 -1.78 -4.03
C SER A 37 -3.08 -2.07 -4.89
N THR A 38 -3.25 -1.28 -5.94
CA THR A 38 -4.23 -1.54 -7.00
C THR A 38 -3.63 -2.23 -8.23
N ASP A 39 -2.31 -2.33 -8.33
CA ASP A 39 -1.60 -2.92 -9.47
C ASP A 39 -1.98 -4.39 -9.76
N PRO A 40 -2.23 -5.24 -8.74
CA PRO A 40 -2.68 -6.61 -8.97
C PRO A 40 -4.11 -6.72 -9.52
N GLY A 41 -4.81 -5.58 -9.67
CA GLY A 41 -6.17 -5.51 -10.19
C GLY A 41 -7.25 -5.82 -9.15
N PRO A 42 -8.53 -5.84 -9.57
CA PRO A 42 -9.69 -5.87 -8.67
C PRO A 42 -9.93 -7.24 -8.02
N TYR A 43 -9.20 -8.29 -8.42
CA TYR A 43 -9.43 -9.67 -7.96
C TYR A 43 -9.33 -9.81 -6.44
N TYR A 44 -8.30 -9.22 -5.83
CA TYR A 44 -8.01 -9.41 -4.41
C TYR A 44 -9.03 -8.70 -3.51
N LEU A 45 -9.43 -7.48 -3.87
CA LEU A 45 -10.57 -6.82 -3.24
C LEU A 45 -11.86 -7.61 -3.48
N GLY A 46 -12.11 -8.06 -4.72
CA GLY A 46 -13.30 -8.83 -5.07
C GLY A 46 -13.44 -10.14 -4.31
N LYS A 47 -12.32 -10.80 -3.98
CA LYS A 47 -12.27 -12.03 -3.19
C LYS A 47 -12.09 -11.81 -1.70
N GLY A 48 -11.67 -10.63 -1.26
CA GLY A 48 -11.37 -10.33 0.15
C GLY A 48 -10.16 -11.12 0.66
N ILE A 49 -9.12 -11.27 -0.17
CA ILE A 49 -7.92 -12.04 0.19
C ILE A 49 -6.65 -11.21 -0.08
N SER A 50 -5.57 -11.56 0.63
CA SER A 50 -4.25 -10.97 0.39
C SER A 50 -3.66 -11.42 -0.94
N PHE A 51 -2.95 -10.51 -1.62
CA PHE A 51 -2.10 -10.84 -2.77
C PHE A 51 -0.67 -11.26 -2.37
N VAL A 52 -0.33 -11.09 -1.09
CA VAL A 52 0.98 -11.46 -0.54
C VAL A 52 0.85 -12.75 0.27
N ASP A 53 1.87 -13.59 0.19
CA ASP A 53 1.95 -14.86 0.92
C ASP A 53 1.91 -14.67 2.46
N ARG A 54 1.24 -15.61 3.14
CA ARG A 54 1.11 -15.59 4.61
C ARG A 54 2.44 -15.74 5.32
N GLY A 55 3.30 -16.66 4.88
CA GLY A 55 4.62 -16.91 5.46
C GLY A 55 5.53 -15.70 5.31
N ALA A 56 5.52 -15.06 4.15
CA ALA A 56 6.26 -13.84 3.90
C ALA A 56 5.77 -12.66 4.78
N THR A 57 4.44 -12.50 4.90
CA THR A 57 3.83 -11.50 5.79
C THR A 57 4.18 -11.75 7.25
N LYS A 58 4.08 -13.01 7.73
CA LYS A 58 4.46 -13.40 9.09
C LYS A 58 5.92 -13.13 9.38
N ARG A 59 6.83 -13.44 8.43
CA ARG A 59 8.26 -13.13 8.55
C ARG A 59 8.47 -11.65 8.83
N ASP A 60 7.89 -10.78 8.01
CA ASP A 60 8.09 -9.34 8.11
C ASP A 60 7.49 -8.82 9.43
N LEU A 61 6.24 -9.18 9.74
CA LEU A 61 5.60 -8.82 11.01
C LEU A 61 6.39 -9.29 12.23
N ASN A 62 7.00 -10.48 12.19
CA ASN A 62 7.79 -10.98 13.32
C ASN A 62 8.97 -10.06 13.62
N TYR A 63 9.69 -9.59 12.60
CA TYR A 63 10.76 -8.61 12.78
C TYR A 63 10.23 -7.28 13.33
N LEU A 64 9.18 -6.74 12.72
CA LEU A 64 8.64 -5.42 13.09
C LEU A 64 8.08 -5.42 14.52
N ILE A 65 7.31 -6.44 14.90
CA ILE A 65 6.75 -6.61 16.26
C ILE A 65 7.87 -6.72 17.29
N ASN A 66 8.93 -7.50 17.01
CA ASN A 66 10.08 -7.58 17.90
C ASN A 66 10.79 -6.23 18.07
N MET A 67 10.94 -5.45 17.00
CA MET A 67 11.52 -4.11 17.07
C MET A 67 10.65 -3.17 17.92
N VAL A 68 9.34 -3.11 17.66
CA VAL A 68 8.46 -2.18 18.37
C VAL A 68 8.26 -2.58 19.83
N HIS A 69 8.30 -3.87 20.16
CA HIS A 69 8.34 -4.34 21.54
C HIS A 69 9.64 -3.92 22.24
N LYS A 70 10.80 -4.10 21.58
CA LYS A 70 12.11 -3.77 22.15
C LYS A 70 12.33 -2.27 22.37
N LEU A 71 11.80 -1.44 21.47
CA LEU A 71 11.96 0.02 21.52
C LEU A 71 10.83 0.74 22.26
N ASP A 72 9.75 0.02 22.61
CA ASP A 72 8.52 0.59 23.20
C ASP A 72 7.94 1.75 22.37
N ILE A 73 7.73 1.48 21.07
CA ILE A 73 7.18 2.42 20.09
C ILE A 73 5.98 1.80 19.36
N PRO A 74 5.13 2.58 18.67
CA PRO A 74 4.01 2.02 17.92
C PRO A 74 4.38 1.41 16.56
N LEU A 75 3.59 0.43 16.12
CA LEU A 75 3.56 -0.14 14.77
C LEU A 75 2.23 0.22 14.09
N PHE A 76 2.28 0.97 12.99
CA PHE A 76 1.09 1.27 12.18
C PHE A 76 1.12 0.49 10.86
N ILE A 77 0.02 -0.20 10.58
CA ILE A 77 -0.17 -0.98 9.35
C ILE A 77 -1.35 -0.38 8.59
N GLY A 78 -1.10 0.11 7.39
CA GLY A 78 -2.11 0.58 6.45
C GLY A 78 -2.53 -0.51 5.45
N SER A 79 -3.74 -0.37 4.89
CA SER A 79 -4.29 -1.23 3.83
C SER A 79 -4.09 -2.72 4.08
N ALA A 80 -4.33 -3.18 5.31
CA ALA A 80 -3.93 -4.50 5.79
C ALA A 80 -4.43 -5.64 4.88
N GLY A 81 -3.55 -6.62 4.65
CA GLY A 81 -3.81 -7.75 3.77
C GLY A 81 -4.09 -7.35 2.31
N GLY A 82 -3.50 -6.26 1.84
CA GLY A 82 -3.53 -5.86 0.44
C GLY A 82 -4.68 -4.95 0.05
N CYS A 83 -5.90 -5.45 0.23
CA CYS A 83 -7.12 -4.75 -0.18
C CYS A 83 -7.81 -4.00 0.96
N GLY A 84 -7.46 -4.27 2.22
CA GLY A 84 -8.05 -3.60 3.38
C GLY A 84 -9.52 -3.93 3.66
N SER A 85 -10.04 -5.03 3.09
CA SER A 85 -11.36 -5.58 3.46
C SER A 85 -11.33 -6.20 4.85
N GLU A 86 -12.50 -6.37 5.48
CA GLU A 86 -12.63 -6.97 6.81
C GLU A 86 -11.94 -8.33 6.90
N SER A 87 -12.08 -9.18 5.89
CA SER A 87 -11.44 -10.49 5.84
C SER A 87 -9.91 -10.39 5.74
N SER A 88 -9.38 -9.45 4.96
CA SER A 88 -7.93 -9.19 4.88
C SER A 88 -7.37 -8.61 6.18
N VAL A 89 -8.12 -7.71 6.83
CA VAL A 89 -7.76 -7.13 8.14
C VAL A 89 -7.72 -8.21 9.21
N ASN A 90 -8.77 -9.05 9.30
CA ASN A 90 -8.83 -10.17 10.23
C ASN A 90 -7.70 -11.17 9.95
N TRP A 91 -7.39 -11.45 8.69
CA TRP A 91 -6.26 -12.30 8.31
C TRP A 91 -4.91 -11.76 8.78
N THR A 92 -4.67 -10.45 8.64
CA THR A 92 -3.45 -9.81 9.18
C THR A 92 -3.44 -9.86 10.72
N PHE A 93 -4.57 -9.62 11.37
CA PHE A 93 -4.69 -9.71 12.83
C PHE A 93 -4.37 -11.10 13.35
N GLU A 94 -4.85 -12.17 12.72
CA GLU A 94 -4.52 -13.55 13.14
C GLU A 94 -3.01 -13.83 13.05
N ILE A 95 -2.30 -13.29 12.07
CA ILE A 95 -0.83 -13.40 11.99
C ILE A 95 -0.16 -12.63 13.14
N VAL A 96 -0.61 -11.40 13.41
CA VAL A 96 -0.10 -10.60 14.54
C VAL A 96 -0.33 -11.33 15.85
N LYS A 97 -1.55 -11.85 16.08
CA LYS A 97 -1.93 -12.60 17.27
C LYS A 97 -1.05 -13.84 17.46
N GLU A 98 -0.84 -14.63 16.41
CA GLU A 98 0.06 -15.78 16.43
C GLU A 98 1.49 -15.38 16.86
N ILE A 99 2.03 -14.30 16.32
CA ILE A 99 3.37 -13.80 16.70
C ILE A 99 3.40 -13.35 18.17
N LEU A 100 2.37 -12.64 18.64
CA LEU A 100 2.30 -12.19 20.04
C LEU A 100 2.24 -13.39 21.00
N GLU A 101 1.47 -14.42 20.66
CA GLU A 101 1.38 -15.67 21.42
C GLU A 101 2.72 -16.43 21.43
N GLU A 102 3.36 -16.60 20.26
CA GLU A 102 4.65 -17.29 20.11
C GLU A 102 5.77 -16.62 20.91
N ASN A 103 5.76 -15.29 21.02
CA ASN A 103 6.77 -14.51 21.74
C ASN A 103 6.36 -14.15 23.17
N ASN A 104 5.17 -14.56 23.63
CA ASN A 104 4.59 -14.19 24.92
C ASN A 104 4.54 -12.66 25.17
N PHE A 105 4.26 -11.90 24.11
CA PHE A 105 4.16 -10.44 24.16
C PHE A 105 2.75 -9.99 24.53
N HIS A 106 2.66 -9.04 25.46
CA HIS A 106 1.41 -8.48 25.96
C HIS A 106 1.20 -7.07 25.40
N MET A 107 0.87 -7.00 24.11
CA MET A 107 0.70 -5.75 23.38
C MET A 107 -0.78 -5.48 23.07
N LYS A 108 -1.21 -4.22 23.14
CA LYS A 108 -2.56 -3.80 22.75
C LYS A 108 -2.61 -3.60 21.24
N VAL A 109 -3.57 -4.26 20.60
CA VAL A 109 -3.82 -4.16 19.16
C VAL A 109 -5.17 -3.47 18.93
N ALA A 110 -5.20 -2.46 18.06
CA ALA A 110 -6.41 -1.88 17.53
C ALA A 110 -6.65 -2.35 16.09
N ILE A 111 -7.90 -2.68 15.79
CA ILE A 111 -8.36 -2.99 14.45
C ILE A 111 -9.27 -1.86 13.97
N VAL A 112 -8.99 -1.33 12.79
CA VAL A 112 -9.81 -0.30 12.13
C VAL A 112 -10.37 -0.89 10.85
N TYR A 113 -11.66 -1.26 10.88
CA TYR A 113 -12.39 -1.69 9.69
C TYR A 113 -12.76 -0.48 8.84
N THR A 114 -12.67 -0.67 7.53
CA THR A 114 -12.95 0.37 6.53
C THR A 114 -14.04 -0.04 5.55
N ASP A 115 -14.63 -1.21 5.76
CA ASP A 115 -15.70 -1.75 4.94
C ASP A 115 -16.95 -0.87 5.04
N ILE A 116 -17.62 -0.69 3.89
CA ILE A 116 -18.85 0.08 3.79
C ILE A 116 -19.98 -0.85 3.34
N SER A 117 -21.13 -0.75 4.00
CA SER A 117 -22.30 -1.51 3.57
C SER A 117 -22.84 -1.01 2.23
N LYS A 118 -23.37 -1.94 1.41
CA LYS A 118 -24.09 -1.61 0.17
C LYS A 118 -25.21 -0.59 0.42
N ASP A 119 -25.92 -0.71 1.53
CA ASP A 119 -27.03 0.19 1.87
C ASP A 119 -26.56 1.63 2.05
N LYS A 120 -25.39 1.85 2.66
CA LYS A 120 -24.80 3.19 2.81
C LYS A 120 -24.39 3.77 1.45
N ILE A 121 -23.90 2.95 0.53
CA ILE A 121 -23.61 3.40 -0.85
C ILE A 121 -24.90 3.74 -1.58
N LYS A 122 -25.94 2.90 -1.51
CA LYS A 122 -27.25 3.18 -2.13
C LYS A 122 -27.88 4.46 -1.59
N GLU A 123 -27.85 4.65 -0.27
CA GLU A 123 -28.31 5.89 0.36
C GLU A 123 -27.52 7.10 -0.14
N SER A 124 -26.20 6.97 -0.29
CA SER A 124 -25.35 8.03 -0.82
C SER A 124 -25.67 8.36 -2.28
N ILE A 125 -25.99 7.37 -3.13
CA ILE A 125 -26.44 7.57 -4.51
C ILE A 125 -27.76 8.36 -4.50
N ILE A 126 -28.76 7.91 -3.73
CA ILE A 126 -30.09 8.55 -3.66
C ILE A 126 -30.00 10.00 -3.21
N ASN A 127 -29.12 10.28 -2.25
CA ASN A 127 -28.95 11.61 -1.68
C ASN A 127 -28.00 12.52 -2.48
N GLY A 128 -27.44 12.06 -3.61
CA GLY A 128 -26.49 12.84 -4.41
C GLY A 128 -25.12 13.04 -3.73
N ASN A 129 -24.77 12.17 -2.78
CA ASN A 129 -23.52 12.19 -2.02
C ASN A 129 -22.47 11.23 -2.59
N ILE A 130 -22.49 11.00 -3.91
CA ILE A 130 -21.44 10.27 -4.64
C ILE A 130 -20.89 11.18 -5.73
N LYS A 131 -19.56 11.23 -5.82
CA LYS A 131 -18.83 11.89 -6.90
C LYS A 131 -17.92 10.86 -7.56
N ASN A 132 -17.97 10.81 -8.89
CA ASN A 132 -17.09 9.94 -9.65
C ASN A 132 -15.69 10.55 -9.69
N LEU A 133 -14.68 9.67 -9.64
CA LEU A 133 -13.30 10.06 -9.86
C LEU A 133 -13.02 10.12 -11.37
N ASP A 134 -11.99 10.87 -11.74
CA ASP A 134 -11.57 10.96 -13.15
C ASP A 134 -11.33 9.56 -13.73
N GLY A 135 -11.96 9.30 -14.89
CA GLY A 135 -11.87 8.00 -15.58
C GLY A 135 -12.77 6.90 -15.02
N SER A 136 -13.59 7.17 -14.01
CA SER A 136 -14.62 6.22 -13.54
C SER A 136 -15.98 6.47 -14.19
N SER A 137 -16.74 5.40 -14.43
CA SER A 137 -18.12 5.48 -14.91
C SER A 137 -19.07 5.84 -13.77
N ASP A 138 -20.20 6.47 -14.10
CA ASP A 138 -21.30 6.67 -13.17
C ASP A 138 -21.78 5.33 -12.59
N ILE A 139 -22.14 5.33 -11.29
CA ILE A 139 -22.62 4.16 -10.58
C ILE A 139 -24.13 4.26 -10.30
N GLY A 140 -24.90 3.26 -10.76
CA GLY A 140 -26.33 3.12 -10.48
C GLY A 140 -26.62 2.25 -9.26
N LEU A 141 -27.88 2.21 -8.82
CA LEU A 141 -28.30 1.35 -7.70
C LEU A 141 -28.13 -0.15 -8.05
N GLU A 142 -28.38 -0.51 -9.30
CA GLU A 142 -28.20 -1.86 -9.84
C GLU A 142 -26.74 -2.33 -9.85
N ASP A 143 -25.79 -1.40 -9.97
CA ASP A 143 -24.36 -1.74 -9.97
C ASP A 143 -23.89 -2.20 -8.61
N VAL A 144 -24.43 -1.59 -7.54
CA VAL A 144 -24.07 -1.88 -6.14
C VAL A 144 -24.41 -3.31 -5.75
N GLU A 145 -25.48 -3.88 -6.31
CA GLU A 145 -25.90 -5.26 -6.00
C GLU A 145 -24.81 -6.30 -6.33
N GLY A 146 -24.09 -6.10 -7.44
CA GLY A 146 -23.05 -7.02 -7.89
C GLY A 146 -21.70 -6.87 -7.18
N ILE A 147 -21.51 -5.83 -6.38
CA ILE A 147 -20.24 -5.59 -5.68
C ILE A 147 -20.09 -6.60 -4.54
N THR A 148 -18.92 -7.21 -4.41
CA THR A 148 -18.66 -8.20 -3.35
C THR A 148 -18.13 -7.55 -2.09
N ASN A 149 -17.12 -6.70 -2.21
CA ASN A 149 -16.52 -5.94 -1.11
C ASN A 149 -16.42 -4.46 -1.49
N ILE A 150 -16.67 -3.59 -0.51
CA ILE A 150 -16.59 -2.14 -0.62
C ILE A 150 -15.77 -1.63 0.55
N VAL A 151 -14.73 -0.85 0.26
CA VAL A 151 -13.85 -0.27 1.29
C VAL A 151 -13.73 1.24 1.09
N ALA A 152 -13.63 1.99 2.19
CA ALA A 152 -13.31 3.41 2.19
C ALA A 152 -11.82 3.61 2.47
N GLN A 153 -11.15 4.44 1.66
CA GLN A 153 -9.80 4.87 1.95
C GLN A 153 -9.82 5.95 3.04
N VAL A 154 -9.33 5.59 4.24
CA VAL A 154 -9.27 6.51 5.40
C VAL A 154 -7.95 7.28 5.49
N GLY A 155 -8.00 8.50 6.04
CA GLY A 155 -6.85 9.35 6.30
C GLY A 155 -6.13 9.06 7.61
N ILE A 156 -5.55 10.08 8.23
CA ILE A 156 -4.70 9.95 9.44
C ILE A 156 -5.48 9.74 10.74
N ASP A 157 -6.75 10.15 10.78
CA ASP A 157 -7.55 10.22 12.02
C ASP A 157 -7.61 8.87 12.77
N PRO A 158 -7.85 7.70 12.13
CA PRO A 158 -7.92 6.43 12.86
C PRO A 158 -6.60 6.02 13.54
N PHE A 159 -5.45 6.36 12.94
CA PHE A 159 -4.14 6.07 13.51
C PHE A 159 -3.88 6.93 14.75
N ILE A 160 -4.22 8.23 14.69
CA ILE A 160 -4.11 9.16 15.83
C ILE A 160 -5.01 8.70 16.98
N GLU A 161 -6.27 8.34 16.68
CA GLU A 161 -7.21 7.90 17.71
C GLU A 161 -6.83 6.57 18.34
N GLY A 162 -6.29 5.63 17.56
CA GLY A 162 -5.69 4.40 18.11
C GLY A 162 -4.53 4.72 19.03
N TYR A 163 -3.59 5.57 18.60
CA TYR A 163 -2.43 5.96 19.39
C TYR A 163 -2.81 6.57 20.75
N LYS A 164 -3.77 7.52 20.75
CA LYS A 164 -4.27 8.16 21.99
C LYS A 164 -4.86 7.17 22.99
N LYS A 165 -5.36 6.01 22.53
CA LYS A 165 -5.86 4.93 23.39
C LYS A 165 -4.75 4.05 23.98
N GLY A 166 -3.48 4.38 23.72
CA GLY A 166 -2.31 3.67 24.22
C GLY A 166 -2.16 2.28 23.60
N VAL A 167 -2.48 2.15 22.31
CA VAL A 167 -2.32 0.89 21.57
C VAL A 167 -0.91 0.80 20.98
N ASN A 168 -0.34 -0.40 20.98
CA ASN A 168 1.00 -0.63 20.45
C ASN A 168 0.98 -0.91 18.95
N ILE A 169 -0.05 -1.62 18.46
CA ILE A 169 -0.18 -2.00 17.05
C ILE A 169 -1.54 -1.52 16.54
N ILE A 170 -1.55 -0.83 15.40
CA ILE A 170 -2.77 -0.46 14.68
C ILE A 170 -2.80 -1.19 13.35
N ILE A 171 -3.84 -1.99 13.14
CA ILE A 171 -4.12 -2.67 11.87
C ILE A 171 -5.30 -1.95 11.24
N CYS A 172 -5.03 -1.16 10.20
CA CYS A 172 -6.05 -0.45 9.47
C CYS A 172 -6.39 -1.19 8.17
N GLY A 173 -7.68 -1.21 7.82
CA GLY A 173 -8.14 -1.54 6.47
C GLY A 173 -7.63 -0.52 5.45
N ARG A 174 -8.39 -0.30 4.37
CA ARG A 174 -7.96 0.55 3.25
C ARG A 174 -7.60 1.96 3.73
N SER A 175 -6.34 2.34 3.60
CA SER A 175 -5.84 3.64 4.04
C SER A 175 -5.23 4.42 2.89
N TYR A 176 -5.17 5.74 3.05
CA TYR A 176 -4.35 6.59 2.22
C TYR A 176 -2.88 6.31 2.54
N ASP A 177 -2.10 5.96 1.53
CA ASP A 177 -0.77 5.36 1.69
C ASP A 177 0.20 6.19 2.58
N PRO A 178 0.21 7.54 2.56
CA PRO A 178 1.01 8.37 3.48
C PRO A 178 0.50 8.40 4.93
N ALA A 179 -0.76 8.02 5.18
CA ALA A 179 -1.43 8.18 6.46
C ALA A 179 -0.72 7.46 7.63
N PRO A 180 -0.36 6.16 7.55
CA PRO A 180 0.33 5.48 8.65
C PRO A 180 1.68 6.12 9.00
N PHE A 181 2.36 6.76 8.05
CA PHE A 181 3.66 7.41 8.30
C PHE A 181 3.52 8.82 8.89
N SER A 182 2.47 9.54 8.49
CA SER A 182 2.30 10.97 8.81
C SER A 182 1.49 11.23 10.08
N ALA A 183 0.63 10.29 10.48
CA ALA A 183 -0.33 10.46 11.57
C ALA A 183 0.32 10.89 12.89
N LEU A 184 1.35 10.16 13.34
CA LEU A 184 1.99 10.43 14.63
C LEU A 184 2.83 11.71 14.64
N PRO A 185 3.65 12.01 13.61
CA PRO A 185 4.30 13.32 13.52
C PRO A 185 3.30 14.49 13.56
N ILE A 186 2.18 14.40 12.85
CA ILE A 186 1.15 15.46 12.87
C ILE A 186 0.54 15.60 14.27
N HIS A 187 0.26 14.48 14.94
CA HIS A 187 -0.21 14.48 16.33
C HIS A 187 0.76 15.21 17.27
N TYR A 188 2.06 15.07 17.05
CA TYR A 188 3.11 15.76 17.81
C TYR A 188 3.35 17.22 17.40
N GLY A 189 2.56 17.76 16.47
CA GLY A 189 2.61 19.18 16.09
C GLY A 189 3.58 19.52 14.97
N TYR A 190 4.15 18.52 14.27
CA TYR A 190 4.95 18.78 13.07
C TYR A 190 4.06 19.22 11.89
N SER A 191 4.66 19.91 10.92
CA SER A 191 3.96 20.42 9.73
C SER A 191 3.26 19.30 8.96
N LYS A 192 1.93 19.40 8.82
CA LYS A 192 1.11 18.45 8.04
C LYS A 192 1.58 18.28 6.60
N GLY A 193 2.02 19.36 5.95
CA GLY A 193 2.56 19.31 4.58
C GLY A 193 3.86 18.50 4.48
N LEU A 194 4.79 18.71 5.41
CA LEU A 194 6.04 17.96 5.45
C LEU A 194 5.83 16.51 5.89
N SER A 195 4.97 16.25 6.87
CA SER A 195 4.66 14.90 7.35
C SER A 195 4.01 14.04 6.26
N LEU A 196 3.04 14.60 5.52
CA LEU A 196 2.38 13.87 4.42
C LEU A 196 3.31 13.68 3.23
N HIS A 197 4.13 14.67 2.89
CA HIS A 197 5.12 14.51 1.82
C HIS A 197 6.18 13.46 2.19
N LEU A 198 6.69 13.47 3.43
CA LEU A 198 7.57 12.40 3.89
C LEU A 198 6.86 11.04 3.85
N GLY A 199 5.60 10.97 4.28
CA GLY A 199 4.79 9.75 4.17
C GLY A 199 4.68 9.24 2.74
N LYS A 200 4.47 10.13 1.75
CA LYS A 200 4.45 9.80 0.32
C LYS A 200 5.77 9.18 -0.16
N ILE A 201 6.90 9.61 0.40
CA ILE A 201 8.20 9.00 0.08
C ILE A 201 8.37 7.64 0.75
N LEU A 202 7.92 7.52 2.00
CA LEU A 202 8.09 6.33 2.81
C LEU A 202 7.15 5.18 2.45
N GLU A 203 5.98 5.45 1.88
CA GLU A 203 4.95 4.43 1.59
C GLU A 203 5.46 3.31 0.65
N CYS A 204 6.39 3.62 -0.24
CA CYS A 204 6.96 2.66 -1.20
C CYS A 204 8.36 2.14 -0.80
N GLY A 205 8.74 2.23 0.49
CA GLY A 205 10.04 1.77 0.97
C GLY A 205 11.21 2.41 0.21
N ALA A 206 12.26 1.63 -0.10
CA ALA A 206 13.45 2.14 -0.79
C ALA A 206 13.30 2.36 -2.31
N ILE A 207 12.09 2.45 -2.85
CA ILE A 207 11.88 2.78 -4.28
C ILE A 207 12.39 4.20 -4.59
N ALA A 208 12.32 5.13 -3.63
CA ALA A 208 12.86 6.49 -3.78
C ALA A 208 14.41 6.59 -3.72
N ALA A 209 15.12 5.45 -3.60
CA ALA A 209 16.58 5.39 -3.60
C ALA A 209 17.13 4.96 -4.97
N GLU A 210 18.46 5.04 -5.12
CA GLU A 210 19.21 4.59 -6.29
C GLU A 210 20.26 3.55 -5.85
N PRO A 211 20.23 2.31 -6.37
CA PRO A 211 19.12 1.72 -7.12
C PRO A 211 17.88 1.52 -6.22
N GLY A 212 16.69 1.70 -6.79
CA GLY A 212 15.42 1.59 -6.07
C GLY A 212 15.03 0.14 -5.75
N SER A 213 14.31 -0.08 -4.66
CA SER A 213 13.78 -1.40 -4.30
C SER A 213 12.54 -1.32 -3.41
N GLY A 214 11.47 -2.01 -3.80
CA GLY A 214 10.31 -2.22 -2.91
C GLY A 214 10.55 -3.28 -1.83
N ARG A 215 11.73 -3.92 -1.82
CA ARG A 215 12.13 -4.98 -0.87
C ARG A 215 13.26 -4.52 0.04
N ASP A 216 13.23 -3.26 0.45
CA ASP A 216 14.18 -2.62 1.36
C ASP A 216 13.54 -1.33 1.92
N GLY A 217 14.14 -0.76 2.96
CA GLY A 217 13.53 0.32 3.73
C GLY A 217 14.24 1.66 3.68
N LEU A 218 13.53 2.70 4.12
CA LEU A 218 14.03 4.06 4.30
C LEU A 218 13.84 4.52 5.76
N ILE A 219 14.70 5.43 6.19
CA ILE A 219 14.46 6.26 7.36
C ILE A 219 14.04 7.65 6.91
N GLY A 220 12.95 8.14 7.49
CA GLY A 220 12.57 9.54 7.45
C GLY A 220 12.85 10.20 8.79
N VAL A 221 13.46 11.38 8.78
CA VAL A 221 13.65 12.20 9.99
C VAL A 221 13.00 13.55 9.78
N LEU A 222 11.95 13.83 10.54
CA LEU A 222 11.20 15.07 10.47
C LEU A 222 11.75 16.08 11.48
N PHE A 223 11.97 17.30 11.00
CA PHE A 223 12.31 18.50 11.77
C PHE A 223 11.20 19.54 11.60
N ASP A 224 11.33 20.70 12.25
CA ASP A 224 10.27 21.71 12.27
C ASP A 224 10.00 22.33 10.88
N ASP A 225 11.05 22.52 10.06
CA ASP A 225 11.00 23.19 8.76
C ASP A 225 11.37 22.28 7.56
N HIS A 226 11.75 21.03 7.81
CA HIS A 226 12.19 20.09 6.77
C HIS A 226 12.09 18.63 7.20
N PHE A 227 12.30 17.72 6.25
CA PHE A 227 12.64 16.33 6.56
C PHE A 227 13.93 15.89 5.85
N GLU A 228 14.55 14.88 6.41
CA GLU A 228 15.63 14.11 5.79
C GLU A 228 15.14 12.71 5.45
N VAL A 229 15.61 12.17 4.32
CA VAL A 229 15.34 10.78 3.93
C VAL A 229 16.61 10.11 3.43
N PHE A 230 16.85 8.88 3.89
CA PHE A 230 18.02 8.10 3.51
C PHE A 230 17.74 6.58 3.63
N PRO A 231 18.43 5.74 2.84
CA PRO A 231 18.31 4.29 2.92
C PRO A 231 19.18 3.71 4.03
N LEU A 232 18.80 2.51 4.47
CA LEU A 232 19.53 1.73 5.48
C LEU A 232 20.62 0.84 4.88
N ASN A 233 20.51 0.54 3.59
CA ASN A 233 21.43 -0.30 2.85
C ASN A 233 22.54 0.55 2.20
N GLU A 234 23.79 0.21 2.48
CA GLU A 234 24.97 0.95 1.98
C GLU A 234 25.10 0.91 0.45
N ASN A 235 24.48 -0.08 -0.21
CA ASN A 235 24.47 -0.15 -1.67
C ASN A 235 23.43 0.78 -2.31
N ARG A 236 22.74 1.60 -1.52
CA ARG A 236 21.70 2.52 -1.96
C ARG A 236 22.00 3.92 -1.46
N ARG A 237 21.55 4.91 -2.24
CA ARG A 237 21.55 6.32 -1.84
C ARG A 237 20.24 6.99 -2.23
N CYS A 238 19.73 7.88 -1.40
CA CYS A 238 18.75 8.84 -1.86
C CYS A 238 19.50 9.99 -2.54
N THR A 239 19.13 10.30 -3.78
CA THR A 239 19.63 11.46 -4.51
C THR A 239 18.52 12.47 -4.68
N VAL A 240 18.87 13.73 -4.89
CA VAL A 240 17.88 14.79 -5.20
C VAL A 240 16.94 14.34 -6.32
N THR A 241 17.48 13.75 -7.39
CA THR A 241 16.69 13.25 -8.52
C THR A 241 15.79 12.08 -8.12
N SER A 242 16.28 11.09 -7.36
CA SER A 242 15.47 9.91 -7.02
C SER A 242 14.31 10.26 -6.10
N VAL A 243 14.53 11.13 -5.11
CA VAL A 243 13.50 11.58 -4.17
C VAL A 243 12.50 12.51 -4.85
N ALA A 244 12.96 13.44 -5.67
CA ALA A 244 12.07 14.31 -6.45
C ALA A 244 11.23 13.49 -7.46
N ALA A 245 11.83 12.53 -8.17
CA ALA A 245 11.10 11.66 -9.08
C ALA A 245 10.01 10.85 -8.37
N HIS A 246 10.33 10.33 -7.18
CA HIS A 246 9.36 9.55 -6.41
C HIS A 246 8.25 10.42 -5.77
N THR A 247 8.53 11.70 -5.47
CA THR A 247 7.50 12.67 -5.09
C THR A 247 6.39 12.76 -6.15
N LEU A 248 6.78 12.69 -7.42
CA LEU A 248 5.91 12.82 -8.59
C LEU A 248 5.32 11.47 -9.05
N TYR A 249 5.71 10.37 -8.41
CA TYR A 249 5.33 9.02 -8.82
C TYR A 249 3.83 8.76 -8.57
N GLU A 250 3.15 8.28 -9.63
CA GLU A 250 1.70 8.00 -9.66
C GLU A 250 0.84 9.24 -9.33
N LYS A 251 1.23 10.40 -9.88
CA LYS A 251 0.50 11.66 -9.70
C LYS A 251 0.19 12.31 -11.04
N SER A 252 -1.04 12.82 -11.16
CA SER A 252 -1.53 13.53 -12.35
C SER A 252 -1.04 14.98 -12.41
N ASP A 253 -0.72 15.57 -11.25
CA ASP A 253 -0.24 16.94 -11.11
C ASP A 253 1.11 16.94 -10.37
N PRO A 254 2.15 17.63 -10.89
CA PRO A 254 3.46 17.65 -10.27
C PRO A 254 3.61 18.60 -9.07
N TYR A 255 2.66 19.51 -8.85
CA TYR A 255 2.69 20.51 -7.78
C TYR A 255 1.62 20.28 -6.71
N PHE A 256 0.47 19.71 -7.08
CA PHE A 256 -0.67 19.56 -6.17
C PHE A 256 -1.05 18.09 -6.01
N LEU A 257 -0.58 17.48 -4.92
CA LEU A 257 -0.88 16.06 -4.65
C LEU A 257 -2.17 15.97 -3.84
N HIS A 258 -3.25 15.56 -4.50
CA HIS A 258 -4.55 15.38 -3.88
C HIS A 258 -4.58 14.14 -2.96
N GLY A 259 -5.09 14.33 -1.75
CA GLY A 259 -5.38 13.27 -0.78
C GLY A 259 -6.79 13.42 -0.20
N PRO A 260 -7.23 12.49 0.68
CA PRO A 260 -8.59 12.48 1.21
C PRO A 260 -8.93 13.72 2.07
N ASP A 261 -7.94 14.26 2.79
CA ASP A 261 -8.13 15.39 3.71
C ASP A 261 -7.82 16.76 3.10
N GLY A 262 -7.31 16.81 1.87
CA GLY A 262 -6.82 18.05 1.26
C GLY A 262 -5.72 17.83 0.22
N VAL A 263 -4.87 18.83 0.04
CA VAL A 263 -3.86 18.85 -1.02
C VAL A 263 -2.48 19.16 -0.44
N ILE A 264 -1.48 18.37 -0.82
CA ILE A 264 -0.07 18.71 -0.59
C ILE A 264 0.35 19.70 -1.69
N ASP A 265 0.70 20.92 -1.28
CA ASP A 265 1.21 21.96 -2.18
C ASP A 265 2.74 21.91 -2.17
N LEU A 266 3.29 21.58 -3.33
CA LEU A 266 4.72 21.40 -3.58
C LEU A 266 5.35 22.59 -4.32
N THR A 267 4.61 23.67 -4.59
CA THR A 267 5.12 24.82 -5.38
C THR A 267 6.34 25.50 -4.76
N ALA A 268 6.49 25.41 -3.43
CA ALA A 268 7.63 25.92 -2.68
C ALA A 268 8.62 24.82 -2.24
N THR A 269 8.43 23.58 -2.71
CA THR A 269 9.25 22.44 -2.29
C THR A 269 10.65 22.53 -2.89
N THR A 270 11.67 22.35 -2.05
CA THR A 270 13.07 22.28 -2.49
C THR A 270 13.72 20.98 -2.02
N PHE A 271 14.56 20.40 -2.86
CA PHE A 271 15.33 19.20 -2.58
C PHE A 271 16.82 19.56 -2.56
N THR A 272 17.57 19.11 -1.55
CA THR A 272 19.01 19.39 -1.42
C THR A 272 19.74 18.15 -0.95
N GLN A 273 20.85 17.82 -1.60
CA GLN A 273 21.71 16.72 -1.18
C GLN A 273 22.45 17.14 0.10
N LYS A 274 22.30 16.38 1.19
CA LYS A 274 23.00 16.62 2.46
C LYS A 274 24.38 15.96 2.47
N ASP A 275 24.42 14.70 2.03
CA ASP A 275 25.62 13.86 1.96
C ASP A 275 25.45 12.84 0.81
N GLU A 276 26.33 11.84 0.69
CA GLU A 276 26.28 10.86 -0.41
C GLU A 276 24.98 10.06 -0.52
N LYS A 277 24.18 9.96 0.54
CA LYS A 277 22.97 9.12 0.59
C LYS A 277 21.72 9.77 1.16
N THR A 278 21.81 11.00 1.67
CA THR A 278 20.71 11.69 2.35
C THR A 278 20.24 12.93 1.58
N VAL A 279 18.92 13.07 1.43
CA VAL A 279 18.28 14.25 0.83
C VAL A 279 17.47 14.99 1.90
N ILE A 280 17.62 16.32 1.92
CA ILE A 280 16.79 17.24 2.67
C ILE A 280 15.67 17.75 1.77
N VAL A 281 14.45 17.77 2.28
CA VAL A 281 13.27 18.34 1.61
C VAL A 281 12.63 19.38 2.50
N LYS A 282 12.39 20.58 1.95
CA LYS A 282 11.76 21.72 2.64
C LYS A 282 10.58 22.25 1.85
N GLY A 283 9.74 23.06 2.51
CA GLY A 283 8.80 23.96 1.83
C GLY A 283 7.45 23.38 1.44
N SER A 284 7.22 22.07 1.64
CA SER A 284 5.93 21.43 1.35
C SER A 284 4.85 21.89 2.34
N ARG A 285 3.70 22.29 1.80
CA ARG A 285 2.57 22.83 2.57
C ARG A 285 1.35 21.92 2.42
N PHE A 286 0.38 22.12 3.30
CA PHE A 286 -0.90 21.43 3.20
C PHE A 286 -2.05 22.43 3.13
N ILE A 287 -2.93 22.25 2.15
CA ILE A 287 -4.15 23.01 1.98
C ILE A 287 -5.30 22.10 2.40
N GLU A 288 -5.98 22.46 3.49
CA GLU A 288 -7.13 21.68 3.98
C GLU A 288 -8.26 21.65 2.94
N GLY A 289 -8.85 20.46 2.77
CA GLY A 289 -10.04 20.30 1.94
C GLY A 289 -11.22 21.09 2.52
N LYS A 290 -11.97 21.79 1.65
CA LYS A 290 -13.20 22.50 2.08
C LYS A 290 -14.31 21.54 2.50
N GLU A 291 -14.32 20.36 1.89
CA GLU A 291 -15.27 19.28 2.14
C GLU A 291 -14.48 18.01 2.45
N LYS A 292 -15.00 17.18 3.35
CA LYS A 292 -14.43 15.86 3.64
C LYS A 292 -15.15 14.80 2.82
N TRP A 293 -14.41 14.12 1.96
CA TRP A 293 -14.89 13.00 1.16
C TRP A 293 -14.09 11.76 1.52
N LEU A 294 -14.74 10.60 1.51
CA LEU A 294 -14.05 9.31 1.55
C LEU A 294 -14.02 8.75 0.15
N LYS A 295 -12.82 8.43 -0.35
CA LYS A 295 -12.69 7.64 -1.57
C LYS A 295 -13.18 6.23 -1.28
N VAL A 296 -14.09 5.73 -2.11
CA VAL A 296 -14.65 4.39 -1.98
C VAL A 296 -14.21 3.55 -3.17
N GLU A 297 -13.79 2.32 -2.89
CA GLU A 297 -13.39 1.33 -3.89
C GLU A 297 -14.26 0.09 -3.73
N GLY A 298 -14.69 -0.49 -4.84
CA GLY A 298 -15.51 -1.70 -4.85
C GLY A 298 -15.17 -2.59 -6.04
N ALA A 299 -15.36 -3.90 -5.87
CA ALA A 299 -15.11 -4.88 -6.92
C ALA A 299 -16.34 -5.76 -7.18
N LYS A 300 -16.69 -5.93 -8.46
CA LYS A 300 -17.80 -6.76 -8.94
C LYS A 300 -17.26 -7.94 -9.74
N LEU A 301 -17.82 -9.13 -9.53
CA LEU A 301 -17.49 -10.29 -10.34
C LEU A 301 -18.11 -10.13 -11.73
N VAL A 302 -17.27 -9.99 -12.75
CA VAL A 302 -17.71 -9.90 -14.17
C VAL A 302 -17.40 -11.17 -14.97
N GLY A 303 -16.56 -12.06 -14.45
CA GLY A 303 -16.18 -13.29 -15.12
C GLY A 303 -15.07 -14.05 -14.38
N ILE A 304 -14.69 -15.21 -14.90
CA ILE A 304 -13.62 -16.05 -14.36
C ILE A 304 -12.58 -16.26 -15.47
N ARG A 305 -11.30 -16.04 -15.15
CA ARG A 305 -10.18 -16.43 -16.04
C ARG A 305 -9.74 -17.84 -15.68
N GLY A 306 -9.96 -18.79 -16.59
CA GLY A 306 -9.38 -20.13 -16.51
C GLY A 306 -8.04 -20.18 -17.26
N VAL A 307 -7.01 -20.75 -16.65
CA VAL A 307 -5.76 -21.09 -17.33
C VAL A 307 -5.64 -22.61 -17.31
N PHE A 308 -5.65 -23.23 -18.49
CA PHE A 308 -5.42 -24.66 -18.64
C PHE A 308 -4.00 -24.87 -19.16
N ILE A 309 -3.15 -25.49 -18.34
CA ILE A 309 -1.80 -25.86 -18.74
C ILE A 309 -1.80 -27.36 -19.05
N ALA A 310 -1.77 -27.70 -20.33
CA ALA A 310 -1.58 -29.07 -20.79
C ALA A 310 -0.11 -29.28 -21.17
N GLY A 311 0.50 -30.34 -20.66
CA GLY A 311 1.88 -30.71 -20.97
C GLY A 311 1.95 -32.03 -21.71
N ILE A 312 2.84 -32.13 -22.70
CA ILE A 312 3.16 -33.37 -23.41
C ILE A 312 4.49 -33.90 -22.89
N ARG A 313 4.57 -35.19 -22.55
CA ARG A 313 5.82 -35.86 -22.12
C ARG A 313 6.24 -37.00 -23.04
N ASP A 314 5.46 -37.32 -24.06
CA ASP A 314 5.79 -38.37 -25.01
C ASP A 314 6.86 -37.86 -26.00
N PRO A 315 8.07 -38.43 -26.01
CA PRO A 315 9.13 -37.99 -26.92
C PRO A 315 8.77 -38.16 -28.40
N ILE A 316 7.90 -39.11 -28.75
CA ILE A 316 7.44 -39.30 -30.13
C ILE A 316 6.57 -38.11 -30.54
N MET A 317 5.50 -37.83 -29.80
CA MET A 317 4.64 -36.67 -30.04
C MET A 317 5.42 -35.35 -30.02
N ILE A 318 6.36 -35.18 -29.09
CA ILE A 318 7.20 -33.96 -29.02
C ILE A 318 8.04 -33.80 -30.28
N SER A 319 8.65 -34.88 -30.79
CA SER A 319 9.46 -34.84 -32.02
C SER A 319 8.66 -34.53 -33.29
N GLN A 320 7.34 -34.65 -33.23
CA GLN A 320 6.41 -34.43 -34.35
C GLN A 320 5.47 -33.24 -34.10
N ILE A 321 5.75 -32.41 -33.10
CA ILE A 321 4.79 -31.40 -32.60
C ILE A 321 4.36 -30.41 -33.68
N ASP A 322 5.29 -29.98 -34.55
CA ASP A 322 5.00 -28.99 -35.58
C ASP A 322 4.03 -29.55 -36.64
N GLU A 323 4.21 -30.81 -37.07
CA GLU A 323 3.33 -31.48 -38.02
C GLU A 323 1.93 -31.71 -37.42
N ILE A 324 1.87 -32.14 -36.17
CA ILE A 324 0.62 -32.32 -35.45
C ILE A 324 -0.13 -30.99 -35.33
N LEU A 325 0.56 -29.89 -35.01
CA LEU A 325 -0.05 -28.57 -34.91
C LEU A 325 -0.61 -28.07 -36.24
N GLU A 326 0.09 -28.28 -37.36
CA GLU A 326 -0.44 -27.93 -38.69
C GLU A 326 -1.73 -28.71 -39.03
N ILE A 327 -1.73 -30.04 -38.82
CA ILE A 327 -2.92 -30.87 -39.03
C ILE A 327 -4.09 -30.39 -38.16
N GLN A 328 -3.84 -30.06 -36.88
CA GLN A 328 -4.89 -29.57 -35.99
C GLN A 328 -5.40 -28.19 -36.39
N ARG A 329 -4.55 -27.28 -36.86
CA ARG A 329 -4.98 -25.97 -37.37
C ARG A 329 -5.91 -26.12 -38.58
N GLU A 330 -5.58 -27.02 -39.51
CA GLU A 330 -6.44 -27.33 -40.66
C GLU A 330 -7.79 -27.89 -40.21
N LEU A 331 -7.79 -28.89 -39.32
CA LEU A 331 -9.01 -29.49 -38.79
C LEU A 331 -9.89 -28.48 -38.04
N VAL A 332 -9.30 -27.57 -37.27
CA VAL A 332 -10.06 -26.51 -36.57
C VAL A 332 -10.69 -25.55 -37.57
N ARG A 333 -9.94 -25.09 -38.58
CA ARG A 333 -10.48 -24.23 -39.65
C ARG A 333 -11.61 -24.93 -40.41
N GLU A 334 -11.49 -26.22 -40.67
CA GLU A 334 -12.50 -27.00 -41.38
C GLU A 334 -13.78 -27.18 -40.56
N ASN A 335 -13.66 -27.44 -39.26
CA ASN A 335 -14.79 -27.74 -38.38
C ASN A 335 -15.50 -26.49 -37.86
N PHE A 336 -14.82 -25.35 -37.79
CA PHE A 336 -15.32 -24.11 -37.18
C PHE A 336 -15.27 -22.91 -38.15
N ARG A 337 -15.68 -23.14 -39.41
CA ARG A 337 -15.66 -22.14 -40.50
C ARG A 337 -16.42 -20.84 -40.20
N ASP A 338 -17.39 -20.89 -39.29
CA ASP A 338 -18.26 -19.75 -38.94
C ASP A 338 -17.75 -18.95 -37.72
N ILE A 339 -16.70 -19.41 -37.04
CA ILE A 339 -16.08 -18.68 -35.94
C ILE A 339 -15.13 -17.64 -36.55
N LYS A 340 -15.46 -16.36 -36.38
CA LYS A 340 -14.53 -15.27 -36.72
C LYS A 340 -13.38 -15.30 -35.73
N ASP A 341 -12.16 -15.38 -36.24
CA ASP A 341 -10.93 -15.25 -35.45
C ASP A 341 -10.90 -13.89 -34.74
N ASP A 342 -11.40 -13.83 -33.52
CA ASP A 342 -11.13 -12.76 -32.55
C ASP A 342 -10.36 -13.40 -31.39
N TYR A 343 -9.05 -13.60 -31.58
CA TYR A 343 -8.07 -13.82 -30.53
C TYR A 343 -6.72 -13.21 -30.90
#